data_AF-A0A0C1ZSN9-F1
#
_entry.id   AF-A0A0C1ZSN9-F1
#
_cell.length_a   1.000
_cell.length_b   1.000
_cell.length_c   1.000
_cell.angle_alpha   90.00
_cell.angle_beta   90.00
_cell.angle_gamma   90.00
#
_symmetry.space_group_name_H-M   'P 1'
#
loop_
_entity.id
_entity.type
_entity.pdbx_description
1 polymer ?
#
loop_
_entity_poly.entity_id
_entity_poly.type
_entity_poly.pdbx_seq_one_letter_code
_entity_poly.pdbx_strand_id
1 'polypeptide(L)'
;MESFLRRAGSQLAGEHYSLDDKLRRLNVVRRTNGHEVPINAALLFFKHEPQRRFRGAQVDIVQFNEDKDVLHEQRITGTLPNLIEQALTVIEGFNKTQVRKHDDRAQADRYAAWPFAAIEEALVNAVHHRGYGEQYPDPIQVFIHPDRLVITSYPGPMPGLTHEQLDSGEVVRVPARNRLVGELLQAIELAEARGSGIGTIRRAMERAGNPPPRFAFNEPERTYFEVTLPIHPALLPSAQALPLRVGVPALASELIGRQALIEQVLHTSRHKHVCLLGPRGRGVSSVLNGFEAKLTEAPVRLDLKDVDRERLARFLKKTLESRVEEPVTLLLDDLDEQLDHDLAVLSLLPDHPQLRLIVAPVRVFEGDGSWWEAFEPIVVPPLSSADARTLARQLLTGVARDPTSLDAWAQAIADESAGIPSLIHLLVQRMFMNPGQQGAADIHTLMLELVAKRGDPTGLRRRMSDLGGVLGPQVDALDRVADASAGLSRDDLVLALSDDMTVVDAHEVVQRLLEAGWLVARDRRINFEHPVLRDEWQERRKGRRG
;
A
#
# COMPACT_ATOMS: atom_id res chain seq x y z
N MET A 1 -19.66 -36.46 14.96
CA MET A 1 -19.11 -36.21 16.32
C MET A 1 -17.80 -36.97 16.56
N GLU A 2 -17.72 -38.29 16.35
CA GLU A 2 -16.46 -39.04 16.53
C GLU A 2 -15.29 -38.45 15.73
N SER A 3 -15.49 -38.16 14.45
CA SER A 3 -14.46 -37.51 13.61
C SER A 3 -13.97 -36.19 14.19
N PHE A 4 -14.87 -35.39 14.76
CA PHE A 4 -14.54 -34.12 15.41
C PHE A 4 -13.70 -34.35 16.67
N LEU A 5 -14.13 -35.26 17.55
CA LEU A 5 -13.42 -35.56 18.80
C LEU A 5 -12.01 -36.09 18.55
N ARG A 6 -11.84 -36.96 17.54
CA ARG A 6 -10.52 -37.46 17.13
C ARG A 6 -9.63 -36.35 16.60
N ARG A 7 -10.15 -35.49 15.73
CA ARG A 7 -9.41 -34.35 15.20
C ARG A 7 -9.02 -33.36 16.28
N ALA A 8 -9.88 -33.14 17.27
CA ALA A 8 -9.61 -32.29 18.41
C ALA A 8 -8.65 -32.92 19.45
N GLY A 9 -8.12 -34.12 19.20
CA GLY A 9 -7.28 -34.84 20.17
C GLY A 9 -8.00 -35.14 21.49
N SER A 10 -9.33 -35.20 21.49
CA SER A 10 -10.13 -35.32 22.69
C SER A 10 -10.14 -36.77 23.21
N GLN A 11 -9.92 -36.93 24.52
CA GLN A 11 -10.06 -38.22 25.22
C GLN A 11 -11.50 -38.76 25.21
N LEU A 12 -12.47 -37.95 24.76
CA LEU A 12 -13.86 -38.36 24.61
C LEU A 12 -14.10 -39.25 23.38
N ALA A 13 -13.14 -39.35 22.46
CA ALA A 13 -13.27 -40.19 21.27
C ALA A 13 -13.34 -41.68 21.61
N GLY A 14 -14.02 -42.47 20.77
CA GLY A 14 -14.19 -43.91 20.95
C GLY A 14 -15.42 -44.30 21.77
N GLU A 15 -15.56 -45.58 22.09
CA GLU A 15 -16.81 -46.14 22.63
C GLU A 15 -16.93 -46.04 24.16
N HIS A 16 -15.89 -45.58 24.86
CA HIS A 16 -15.85 -45.48 26.32
C HIS A 16 -16.86 -44.48 26.91
N TYR A 17 -17.34 -43.53 26.10
CA TYR A 17 -18.32 -42.54 26.50
C TYR A 17 -19.58 -42.68 25.65
N SER A 18 -20.74 -42.63 26.31
CA SER A 18 -22.02 -42.58 25.61
C SER A 18 -22.15 -41.29 24.79
N LEU A 19 -23.08 -41.26 23.82
CA LEU A 19 -23.39 -40.05 23.07
C LEU A 19 -23.77 -38.89 24.00
N ASP A 20 -24.59 -39.15 25.02
CA ASP A 20 -25.04 -38.16 25.99
C ASP A 20 -23.87 -37.60 26.80
N ASP A 21 -22.94 -38.45 27.25
CA ASP A 21 -21.75 -38.01 27.99
C ASP A 21 -20.84 -37.13 27.14
N LYS A 22 -20.66 -37.47 25.86
CA LYS A 22 -19.88 -36.65 24.92
C LYS A 22 -20.53 -35.29 24.71
N LEU A 23 -21.85 -35.25 24.51
CA LEU A 23 -22.60 -34.01 24.33
C LEU A 23 -22.57 -33.11 25.59
N ARG A 24 -22.71 -33.70 26.78
CA ARG A 24 -22.58 -32.98 28.07
C ARG A 24 -21.19 -32.40 28.24
N ARG A 25 -20.14 -33.19 28.03
CA ARG A 25 -18.74 -32.75 28.24
C ARG A 25 -18.27 -31.75 27.20
N LEU A 26 -18.89 -31.71 26.02
CA LEU A 26 -18.70 -30.65 25.02
C LEU A 26 -19.52 -29.38 25.32
N ASN A 27 -20.34 -29.36 26.37
CA ASN A 27 -21.25 -28.26 26.71
C ASN A 27 -22.22 -27.89 25.58
N VAL A 28 -22.64 -28.87 24.77
CA VAL A 28 -23.55 -28.66 23.62
C VAL A 28 -24.99 -29.10 23.90
N VAL A 29 -25.34 -29.33 25.16
CA VAL A 29 -26.70 -29.62 25.62
C VAL A 29 -27.08 -28.67 26.75
N ARG A 30 -28.37 -28.39 26.88
CA ARG A 30 -28.92 -27.69 28.05
C ARG A 30 -30.13 -28.44 28.58
N ARG A 31 -30.46 -28.23 29.85
CA ARG A 31 -31.74 -28.70 30.41
C ARG A 31 -32.87 -27.74 30.05
N THR A 32 -33.98 -28.26 29.55
CA THR A 32 -35.21 -27.51 29.25
C THR A 32 -36.39 -28.40 29.61
N ASN A 33 -37.31 -27.90 30.43
CA ASN A 33 -38.47 -28.65 30.93
C ASN A 33 -38.11 -30.03 31.50
N GLY A 34 -36.99 -30.14 32.22
CA GLY A 34 -36.51 -31.39 32.83
C GLY A 34 -35.74 -32.34 31.90
N HIS A 35 -35.73 -32.09 30.58
CA HIS A 35 -35.04 -32.90 29.59
C HIS A 35 -33.75 -32.23 29.11
N GLU A 36 -32.74 -33.01 28.78
CA GLU A 36 -31.55 -32.51 28.07
C GLU A 36 -31.87 -32.39 26.58
N VAL A 37 -31.61 -31.20 26.03
CA VAL A 37 -31.83 -30.91 24.62
C VAL A 37 -30.56 -30.32 24.01
N PRO A 38 -30.20 -30.70 22.77
CA PRO A 38 -29.05 -30.12 22.08
C PRO A 38 -29.30 -28.62 21.80
N ILE A 39 -28.25 -27.82 21.97
CA ILE A 39 -28.27 -26.41 21.57
C ILE A 39 -27.94 -26.27 20.08
N ASN A 40 -28.11 -25.07 19.52
CA ASN A 40 -27.88 -24.81 18.09
C ASN A 40 -26.48 -25.21 17.63
N ALA A 41 -25.44 -24.97 18.44
CA ALA A 41 -24.07 -25.36 18.12
C ALA A 41 -23.93 -26.89 17.93
N ALA A 42 -24.60 -27.72 18.74
CA ALA A 42 -24.60 -29.17 18.58
C ALA A 42 -25.17 -29.57 17.22
N LEU A 43 -26.26 -28.93 16.81
CA LEU A 43 -26.90 -29.19 15.52
C LEU A 43 -25.99 -28.75 14.35
N LEU A 44 -25.40 -27.55 14.44
CA LEU A 44 -24.51 -26.98 13.43
C LEU A 44 -23.23 -27.82 13.21
N PHE A 45 -22.69 -28.45 14.25
CA PHE A 45 -21.46 -29.24 14.17
C PHE A 45 -21.67 -30.74 13.93
N PHE A 46 -22.78 -31.31 14.42
CA PHE A 46 -22.92 -32.75 14.52
C PHE A 46 -24.13 -33.35 13.81
N LYS A 47 -25.09 -32.53 13.36
CA LYS A 47 -26.18 -33.01 12.50
C LYS A 47 -25.72 -33.00 11.05
N HIS A 48 -26.04 -34.04 10.27
CA HIS A 48 -25.64 -34.13 8.86
C HIS A 48 -26.15 -32.95 8.00
N GLU A 49 -27.38 -32.51 8.25
CA GLU A 49 -28.03 -31.44 7.46
C GLU A 49 -28.52 -30.30 8.38
N PRO A 50 -27.62 -29.47 8.94
CA PRO A 50 -28.03 -28.36 9.79
C PRO A 50 -28.82 -27.28 9.03
N GLN A 51 -28.57 -27.13 7.72
CA GLN A 51 -29.22 -26.16 6.84
C GLN A 51 -30.75 -26.31 6.77
N ARG A 52 -31.27 -27.51 7.01
CA ARG A 52 -32.72 -27.75 7.10
C ARG A 52 -33.36 -27.02 8.27
N ARG A 53 -32.61 -26.76 9.34
CA ARG A 53 -33.04 -25.96 10.50
C ARG A 53 -32.55 -24.52 10.42
N PHE A 54 -31.33 -24.31 9.93
CA PHE A 54 -30.67 -23.01 9.83
C PHE A 54 -30.39 -22.74 8.35
N ARG A 55 -31.37 -22.17 7.62
CA ARG A 55 -31.25 -21.97 6.15
C ARG A 55 -29.94 -21.30 5.73
N GLY A 56 -29.45 -20.41 6.60
CA GLY A 56 -28.20 -19.71 6.47
C GLY A 56 -26.90 -20.51 6.64
N ALA A 57 -26.94 -21.77 7.08
CA ALA A 57 -25.77 -22.64 7.26
C ALA A 57 -25.32 -23.22 5.90
N GLN A 58 -24.93 -22.31 5.00
CA GLN A 58 -24.63 -22.56 3.60
C GLN A 58 -23.63 -21.51 3.11
N VAL A 59 -22.77 -21.91 2.16
CA VAL A 59 -21.86 -21.02 1.42
C VAL A 59 -22.20 -21.14 -0.06
N ASP A 60 -22.50 -20.03 -0.71
CA ASP A 60 -22.71 -19.96 -2.16
C ASP A 60 -21.50 -19.28 -2.79
N ILE A 61 -20.83 -19.97 -3.71
CA ILE A 61 -19.62 -19.52 -4.41
C ILE A 61 -19.98 -19.26 -5.87
N VAL A 62 -19.69 -18.05 -6.36
CA VAL A 62 -19.94 -17.66 -7.76
C VAL A 62 -18.64 -17.10 -8.36
N GLN A 63 -18.24 -17.61 -9.52
CA GLN A 63 -17.11 -17.10 -10.29
C GLN A 63 -17.61 -16.30 -11.49
N PHE A 64 -17.01 -15.13 -11.71
CA PHE A 64 -17.33 -14.24 -12.82
C PHE A 64 -16.19 -14.16 -13.84
N ASN A 65 -16.53 -13.93 -15.12
CA ASN A 65 -15.57 -13.49 -16.14
C ASN A 65 -15.36 -11.95 -16.09
N GLU A 66 -14.58 -11.40 -17.03
CA GLU A 66 -14.31 -9.95 -17.14
C GLU A 66 -15.57 -9.13 -17.45
N ASP A 67 -16.53 -9.72 -18.18
CA ASP A 67 -17.81 -9.11 -18.55
C ASP A 67 -18.89 -9.22 -17.45
N LYS A 68 -18.52 -9.77 -16.29
CA LYS A 68 -19.40 -10.06 -15.14
C LYS A 68 -20.47 -11.14 -15.40
N ASP A 69 -20.28 -11.98 -16.41
CA ASP A 69 -21.08 -13.19 -16.58
C ASP A 69 -20.64 -14.27 -15.59
N VAL A 70 -21.59 -15.07 -15.13
CA VAL A 70 -21.34 -16.22 -14.24
C VAL A 70 -20.71 -17.36 -15.04
N LEU A 71 -19.49 -17.73 -14.68
CA LEU A 71 -18.78 -18.88 -15.23
C LEU A 71 -19.06 -20.17 -14.45
N HIS A 72 -19.15 -20.05 -13.14
CA HIS A 72 -19.37 -21.17 -12.24
C HIS A 72 -20.16 -20.72 -11.03
N GLU A 73 -21.10 -21.55 -10.58
CA GLU A 73 -21.86 -21.35 -9.36
C GLU A 73 -21.94 -22.68 -8.61
N GLN A 74 -21.64 -22.64 -7.31
CA GLN A 74 -21.66 -23.82 -6.46
C GLN A 74 -22.17 -23.50 -5.06
N ARG A 75 -23.14 -24.30 -4.62
CA ARG A 75 -23.69 -24.29 -3.26
C ARG A 75 -23.04 -25.37 -2.41
N ILE A 76 -22.61 -24.99 -1.22
CA ILE A 76 -21.97 -25.89 -0.23
C ILE A 76 -22.81 -25.89 1.04
N THR A 77 -23.09 -27.09 1.55
CA THR A 77 -23.89 -27.30 2.77
C THR A 77 -23.31 -28.44 3.59
N GLY A 78 -23.62 -28.47 4.89
CA GLY A 78 -23.18 -29.53 5.79
C GLY A 78 -22.92 -29.00 7.18
N THR A 79 -22.26 -29.79 8.02
CA THR A 79 -21.75 -29.34 9.32
C THR A 79 -20.75 -28.19 9.12
N LEU A 80 -20.61 -27.29 10.08
CA LEU A 80 -19.72 -26.13 9.93
C LEU A 80 -18.25 -26.50 9.58
N PRO A 81 -17.63 -27.54 10.17
CA PRO A 81 -16.30 -27.97 9.75
C PRO A 81 -16.25 -28.39 8.28
N ASN A 82 -17.19 -29.22 7.82
CA ASN A 82 -17.23 -29.68 6.44
C ASN A 82 -17.55 -28.54 5.47
N LEU A 83 -18.43 -27.62 5.88
CA LEU A 83 -18.80 -26.43 5.12
C LEU A 83 -17.57 -25.56 4.84
N ILE A 84 -16.75 -25.29 5.86
CA ILE A 84 -15.50 -24.52 5.73
C ILE A 84 -14.53 -25.26 4.81
N GLU A 85 -14.22 -26.53 5.08
CA GLU A 85 -13.21 -27.28 4.32
C GLU A 85 -13.56 -27.41 2.83
N GLN A 86 -14.82 -27.73 2.53
CA GLN A 86 -15.28 -27.84 1.14
C GLN A 86 -15.23 -26.49 0.44
N ALA A 87 -15.64 -25.41 1.12
CA ALA A 87 -15.57 -24.07 0.55
C ALA A 87 -14.12 -23.63 0.31
N LEU A 88 -13.19 -23.86 1.25
CA LEU A 88 -11.77 -23.58 1.04
C LEU A 88 -11.20 -24.38 -0.13
N THR A 89 -11.53 -25.67 -0.23
CA THR A 89 -11.09 -26.52 -1.35
C THR A 89 -11.58 -25.97 -2.70
N VAL A 90 -12.84 -25.53 -2.77
CA VAL A 90 -13.41 -24.97 -4.01
C VAL A 90 -12.77 -23.62 -4.34
N ILE A 91 -12.63 -22.72 -3.37
CA ILE A 91 -11.99 -21.40 -3.57
C ILE A 91 -10.53 -21.57 -4.01
N GLU A 92 -9.78 -22.49 -3.38
CA GLU A 92 -8.40 -22.80 -3.74
C GLU A 92 -8.30 -23.38 -5.16
N GLY A 93 -9.26 -24.19 -5.59
CA GLY A 93 -9.37 -24.67 -6.98
C GLY A 93 -9.42 -23.54 -8.02
N PHE A 94 -9.94 -22.37 -7.64
CA PHE A 94 -9.94 -21.15 -8.47
C PHE A 94 -8.71 -20.25 -8.25
N ASN A 95 -7.95 -20.46 -7.18
CA ASN A 95 -6.78 -19.68 -6.79
C ASN A 95 -5.52 -20.10 -7.60
N LYS A 96 -5.55 -19.89 -8.92
CA LYS A 96 -4.49 -20.31 -9.84
C LYS A 96 -3.12 -19.75 -9.42
N THR A 97 -2.13 -20.63 -9.30
CA THR A 97 -0.72 -20.23 -9.15
C THR A 97 -0.12 -19.98 -10.54
N GLN A 98 0.31 -18.75 -10.86
CA GLN A 98 1.11 -18.52 -12.07
C GLN A 98 2.60 -18.53 -11.75
N VAL A 99 3.38 -19.02 -12.71
CA VAL A 99 4.83 -19.15 -12.63
C VAL A 99 5.46 -18.10 -13.54
N ARG A 100 6.12 -17.10 -12.96
CA ARG A 100 6.94 -16.13 -13.68
C ARG A 100 8.38 -16.61 -13.71
N LYS A 101 8.85 -17.04 -14.88
CA LYS A 101 10.27 -17.36 -15.12
C LYS A 101 11.04 -16.06 -15.37
N HIS A 102 12.29 -16.04 -14.96
CA HIS A 102 13.21 -14.94 -15.17
C HIS A 102 14.36 -15.39 -16.06
N ASP A 103 14.81 -14.52 -16.96
CA ASP A 103 15.89 -14.84 -17.91
C ASP A 103 17.28 -14.71 -17.27
N ASP A 104 17.39 -13.98 -16.15
CA ASP A 104 18.63 -13.68 -15.43
C ASP A 104 18.88 -14.59 -14.20
N ARG A 105 17.92 -15.46 -13.85
CA ARG A 105 18.07 -16.43 -12.76
C ARG A 105 17.27 -17.71 -13.00
N ALA A 106 17.82 -18.83 -12.56
CA ALA A 106 17.20 -20.14 -12.72
C ALA A 106 15.88 -20.34 -11.91
N GLN A 107 15.60 -19.46 -10.94
CA GLN A 107 14.43 -19.57 -10.05
C GLN A 107 13.23 -18.79 -10.62
N ALA A 108 12.08 -19.46 -10.70
CA ALA A 108 10.82 -18.83 -11.12
C ALA A 108 10.01 -18.36 -9.89
N ASP A 109 9.45 -17.16 -9.95
CA ASP A 109 8.53 -16.67 -8.93
C ASP A 109 7.16 -17.33 -9.12
N ARG A 110 6.52 -17.78 -8.04
CA ARG A 110 5.17 -18.34 -8.07
C ARG A 110 4.23 -17.44 -7.28
N TYR A 111 3.21 -16.93 -7.94
CA TYR A 111 2.20 -16.09 -7.30
C TYR A 111 0.86 -16.82 -7.29
N ALA A 112 0.22 -16.89 -6.13
CA ALA A 112 -1.18 -17.25 -6.01
C ALA A 112 -2.05 -15.98 -6.14
N ALA A 113 -3.29 -16.10 -6.63
CA ALA A 113 -4.21 -14.96 -6.75
C ALA A 113 -4.45 -14.29 -5.40
N TRP A 114 -4.60 -15.10 -4.34
CA TRP A 114 -4.67 -14.64 -2.95
C TRP A 114 -3.92 -15.61 -2.02
N PRO A 115 -3.31 -15.13 -0.93
CA PRO A 115 -2.70 -16.00 0.07
C PRO A 115 -3.76 -16.85 0.78
N PHE A 116 -3.53 -18.16 0.87
CA PHE A 116 -4.47 -19.11 1.51
C PHE A 116 -4.86 -18.68 2.92
N ALA A 117 -3.90 -18.22 3.73
CA ALA A 117 -4.15 -17.75 5.10
C ALA A 117 -5.16 -16.58 5.17
N ALA A 118 -5.23 -15.71 4.16
CA ALA A 118 -6.22 -14.64 4.11
C ALA A 118 -7.61 -15.16 3.73
N ILE A 119 -7.69 -16.10 2.78
CA ILE A 119 -8.94 -16.76 2.38
C ILE A 119 -9.52 -17.54 3.56
N GLU A 120 -8.69 -18.36 4.19
CA GLU A 120 -9.03 -19.19 5.35
C GLU A 120 -9.59 -18.33 6.48
N GLU A 121 -8.83 -17.33 6.92
CA GLU A 121 -9.24 -16.46 8.02
C GLU A 121 -10.52 -15.66 7.71
N ALA A 122 -10.68 -15.16 6.47
CA ALA A 122 -11.88 -14.43 6.07
C ALA A 122 -13.14 -15.34 6.07
N LEU A 123 -13.03 -16.55 5.53
CA LEU A 123 -14.14 -17.50 5.48
C LEU A 123 -14.49 -18.05 6.87
N VAL A 124 -13.48 -18.40 7.67
CA VAL A 124 -13.68 -18.86 9.06
C VAL A 124 -14.37 -17.77 9.87
N ASN A 125 -13.95 -16.51 9.73
CA ASN A 125 -14.60 -15.39 10.41
C ASN A 125 -16.04 -15.19 9.93
N ALA A 126 -16.30 -15.32 8.63
CA ALA A 126 -17.66 -15.28 8.10
C ALA A 126 -18.55 -16.37 8.73
N VAL A 127 -18.06 -17.59 8.90
CA VAL A 127 -18.78 -18.71 9.54
C VAL A 127 -18.93 -18.51 11.05
N HIS A 128 -17.87 -18.06 11.74
CA HIS A 128 -17.84 -17.87 13.19
C HIS A 128 -18.76 -16.73 13.63
N HIS A 129 -18.77 -15.60 12.92
CA HIS A 129 -19.52 -14.40 13.30
C HIS A 129 -20.93 -14.32 12.71
N ARG A 130 -21.35 -15.33 11.94
CA ARG A 130 -22.65 -15.41 11.29
C ARG A 130 -23.84 -15.43 12.26
N GLY A 131 -24.95 -14.79 11.90
CA GLY A 131 -26.24 -15.03 12.55
C GLY A 131 -26.95 -16.27 11.98
N TYR A 132 -27.05 -17.36 12.74
CA TYR A 132 -27.76 -18.59 12.28
C TYR A 132 -29.27 -18.59 12.54
N GLY A 133 -29.82 -17.52 13.09
CA GLY A 133 -31.25 -17.39 13.38
C GLY A 133 -32.12 -17.32 12.11
N GLU A 134 -33.42 -17.58 12.27
CA GLU A 134 -34.39 -17.55 11.16
C GLU A 134 -34.47 -16.18 10.46
N GLN A 135 -34.16 -15.10 11.17
CA GLN A 135 -34.10 -13.75 10.64
C GLN A 135 -32.91 -13.47 9.70
N TYR A 136 -31.98 -14.42 9.56
CA TYR A 136 -30.82 -14.30 8.67
C TYR A 136 -30.74 -15.52 7.75
N PRO A 137 -31.69 -15.69 6.80
CA PRO A 137 -31.76 -16.89 5.97
C PRO A 137 -30.67 -16.95 4.87
N ASP A 138 -30.09 -15.82 4.50
CA ASP A 138 -29.19 -15.69 3.34
C ASP A 138 -27.85 -16.41 3.55
N PRO A 139 -27.30 -17.15 2.57
CA PRO A 139 -26.04 -17.86 2.73
C PRO A 139 -24.86 -16.90 2.91
N ILE A 140 -23.70 -17.42 3.34
CA ILE A 140 -22.45 -16.70 3.13
C ILE A 140 -22.18 -16.69 1.63
N GLN A 141 -21.93 -15.51 1.07
CA GLN A 141 -21.69 -15.35 -0.35
C GLN A 141 -20.20 -15.19 -0.61
N VAL A 142 -19.68 -15.91 -1.60
CA VAL A 142 -18.30 -15.81 -2.04
C VAL A 142 -18.30 -15.50 -3.53
N PHE A 143 -17.86 -14.31 -3.91
CA PHE A 143 -17.75 -13.89 -5.30
C PHE A 143 -16.29 -13.83 -5.73
N ILE A 144 -15.96 -14.60 -6.75
CA ILE A 144 -14.62 -14.67 -7.34
C ILE A 144 -14.68 -13.87 -8.64
N HIS A 145 -14.24 -12.61 -8.58
CA HIS A 145 -14.07 -11.77 -9.75
C HIS A 145 -12.66 -11.94 -10.32
N PRO A 146 -12.42 -11.54 -11.59
CA PRO A 146 -11.08 -11.56 -12.18
C PRO A 146 -10.03 -10.74 -11.40
N ASP A 147 -10.45 -9.72 -10.67
CA ASP A 147 -9.60 -8.76 -9.96
C ASP A 147 -9.66 -8.85 -8.43
N ARG A 148 -10.62 -9.58 -7.85
CA ARG A 148 -10.82 -9.64 -6.40
C ARG A 148 -11.67 -10.84 -5.95
N LEU A 149 -11.47 -11.26 -4.71
CA LEU A 149 -12.33 -12.19 -3.98
C LEU A 149 -13.18 -11.40 -2.98
N VAL A 150 -14.48 -11.62 -2.95
CA VAL A 150 -15.41 -10.97 -2.02
C VAL A 150 -16.11 -12.03 -1.19
N ILE A 151 -16.11 -11.88 0.14
CA ILE A 151 -16.79 -12.78 1.08
C ILE A 151 -17.75 -11.95 1.93
N THR A 152 -19.04 -12.23 1.82
CA THR A 152 -20.10 -11.48 2.50
C THR A 152 -20.88 -12.39 3.45
N SER A 153 -21.06 -11.92 4.69
CA SER A 153 -21.77 -12.64 5.74
C SER A 153 -22.83 -11.76 6.40
N TYR A 154 -23.83 -12.40 7.02
CA TYR A 154 -24.98 -11.74 7.61
C TYR A 154 -25.18 -12.18 9.08
N PRO A 155 -25.56 -11.27 10.00
CA PRO A 155 -25.58 -9.82 9.83
C PRO A 155 -24.17 -9.23 9.91
N GLY A 156 -24.10 -7.90 9.95
CA GLY A 156 -22.88 -7.16 10.19
C GLY A 156 -22.27 -7.34 11.59
N PRO A 157 -21.16 -6.62 11.83
CA PRO A 157 -20.36 -6.78 13.03
C PRO A 157 -21.12 -6.29 14.27
N MET A 158 -20.76 -6.82 15.43
CA MET A 158 -21.33 -6.36 16.70
C MET A 158 -21.05 -4.85 16.89
N PRO A 159 -21.97 -4.10 17.55
CA PRO A 159 -21.73 -2.70 17.88
C PRO A 159 -20.41 -2.51 18.63
N GLY A 160 -19.68 -1.43 18.31
CA GLY A 160 -18.36 -1.13 18.85
C GLY A 160 -17.20 -1.38 17.88
N LEU A 161 -17.46 -1.91 16.68
CA LEU A 161 -16.51 -1.93 15.56
C LEU A 161 -16.82 -0.79 14.59
N THR A 162 -15.85 0.09 14.31
CA THR A 162 -15.98 1.19 13.33
C THR A 162 -15.17 0.91 12.06
N HIS A 163 -15.49 1.63 10.97
CA HIS A 163 -14.70 1.58 9.73
C HIS A 163 -13.24 2.01 9.96
N GLU A 164 -13.01 3.10 10.70
CA GLU A 164 -11.67 3.59 11.04
C GLU A 164 -10.81 2.53 11.75
N GLN A 165 -11.40 1.74 12.65
CA GLN A 165 -10.71 0.67 13.35
C GLN A 165 -10.37 -0.53 12.44
N LEU A 166 -11.24 -0.83 11.49
CA LEU A 166 -10.97 -1.85 10.46
C LEU A 166 -9.84 -1.40 9.53
N ASP A 167 -9.79 -0.11 9.22
CA ASP A 167 -8.80 0.52 8.36
C ASP A 167 -7.42 0.63 9.02
N SER A 168 -7.38 1.04 10.30
CA SER A 168 -6.14 1.14 11.09
C SER A 168 -5.53 -0.22 11.44
N GLY A 169 -6.32 -1.30 11.39
CA GLY A 169 -5.89 -2.64 11.77
C GLY A 169 -5.68 -2.81 13.27
N GLU A 170 -6.21 -1.90 14.08
CA GLU A 170 -6.18 -2.00 15.54
C GLU A 170 -6.92 -3.25 16.03
N VAL A 171 -6.39 -3.88 17.08
CA VAL A 171 -7.02 -5.04 17.72
C VAL A 171 -8.21 -4.56 18.55
N VAL A 172 -9.40 -4.54 17.95
CA VAL A 172 -10.64 -4.21 18.64
C VAL A 172 -11.27 -5.47 19.22
N ARG A 173 -11.48 -5.45 20.54
CA ARG A 173 -12.20 -6.52 21.23
C ARG A 173 -13.70 -6.27 21.16
N VAL A 174 -14.37 -6.89 20.19
CA VAL A 174 -15.83 -7.01 20.17
C VAL A 174 -16.28 -8.36 20.70
N PRO A 175 -17.45 -8.46 21.36
CA PRO A 175 -17.99 -9.75 21.79
C PRO A 175 -18.19 -10.71 20.61
N ALA A 176 -17.78 -11.97 20.79
CA ALA A 176 -18.04 -13.01 19.79
C ALA A 176 -19.54 -13.36 19.75
N ARG A 177 -20.17 -13.26 18.58
CA ARG A 177 -21.59 -13.59 18.37
C ARG A 177 -21.88 -15.07 18.71
N ASN A 178 -20.98 -15.96 18.29
CA ASN A 178 -21.11 -17.40 18.52
C ASN A 178 -19.88 -17.96 19.25
N ARG A 179 -19.67 -17.53 20.50
CA ARG A 179 -18.50 -17.94 21.31
C ARG A 179 -18.22 -19.45 21.28
N LEU A 180 -19.24 -20.29 21.51
CA LEU A 180 -19.06 -21.74 21.51
C LEU A 180 -18.74 -22.31 20.11
N VAL A 181 -19.26 -21.69 19.04
CA VAL A 181 -18.86 -22.07 17.66
C VAL A 181 -17.38 -21.79 17.47
N GLY A 182 -16.89 -20.61 17.91
CA GLY A 182 -15.47 -20.29 17.90
C GLY A 182 -14.61 -21.28 18.69
N GLU A 183 -15.02 -21.61 19.92
CA GLU A 183 -14.32 -22.60 20.77
C GLU A 183 -14.26 -23.98 20.10
N LEU A 184 -15.34 -24.43 19.45
CA LEU A 184 -15.37 -25.71 18.73
C LEU A 184 -14.54 -25.68 17.44
N LEU A 185 -14.52 -24.58 16.68
CA LEU A 185 -13.64 -24.43 15.50
C LEU A 185 -12.17 -24.41 15.92
N GLN A 186 -11.84 -23.71 17.01
CA GLN A 186 -10.50 -23.68 17.57
C GLN A 186 -10.03 -25.07 18.00
N ALA A 187 -10.92 -25.87 18.60
CA ALA A 187 -10.61 -27.22 19.05
C ALA A 187 -10.14 -28.16 17.92
N ILE A 188 -10.49 -27.86 16.66
CA ILE A 188 -10.08 -28.62 15.47
C ILE A 188 -9.12 -27.84 14.56
N GLU A 189 -8.49 -26.79 15.10
CA GLU A 189 -7.49 -25.95 14.43
C GLU A 189 -8.00 -25.23 13.17
N LEU A 190 -9.32 -24.97 13.09
CA LEU A 190 -9.90 -24.15 12.01
C LEU A 190 -10.02 -22.67 12.36
N ALA A 191 -9.72 -22.27 13.61
CA ALA A 191 -9.78 -20.87 14.04
C ALA A 191 -8.73 -20.56 15.11
N GLU A 192 -8.16 -19.35 15.11
CA GLU A 192 -7.26 -18.87 16.16
C GLU A 192 -8.01 -18.21 17.33
N ALA A 193 -7.52 -18.40 18.56
CA ALA A 193 -8.19 -17.95 19.79
C ALA A 193 -8.14 -16.43 20.07
N ARG A 194 -7.35 -15.65 19.32
CA ARG A 194 -6.75 -14.41 19.83
C ARG A 194 -7.33 -13.10 19.28
N GLY A 195 -8.43 -13.12 18.53
CA GLY A 195 -8.99 -11.88 17.95
C GLY A 195 -8.03 -11.19 16.97
N SER A 196 -7.11 -11.95 16.40
CA SER A 196 -6.05 -11.53 15.47
C SER A 196 -6.52 -11.48 14.02
N GLY A 197 -7.74 -11.94 13.72
CA GLY A 197 -8.17 -12.31 12.37
C GLY A 197 -7.99 -11.23 11.30
N ILE A 198 -8.48 -10.02 11.55
CA ILE A 198 -8.30 -8.89 10.62
C ILE A 198 -6.81 -8.59 10.39
N GLY A 199 -6.01 -8.58 11.46
CA GLY A 199 -4.57 -8.40 11.38
C GLY A 199 -3.86 -9.55 10.64
N THR A 200 -4.34 -10.78 10.78
CA THR A 200 -3.82 -11.95 10.06
C THR A 200 -4.09 -11.84 8.57
N ILE A 201 -5.31 -11.46 8.17
CA ILE A 201 -5.66 -11.19 6.76
C ILE A 201 -4.73 -10.09 6.21
N ARG A 202 -4.60 -8.95 6.91
CA ARG A 202 -3.73 -7.84 6.47
C ARG A 202 -2.27 -8.27 6.29
N ARG A 203 -1.68 -8.92 7.30
CA ARG A 203 -0.28 -9.40 7.22
C ARG A 203 -0.08 -10.45 6.13
N ALA A 204 -1.06 -11.34 5.92
CA ALA A 204 -0.97 -12.36 4.87
C ALA A 204 -0.98 -11.71 3.49
N MET A 205 -1.89 -10.75 3.25
CA MET A 205 -1.98 -9.98 2.01
C MET A 205 -0.70 -9.17 1.75
N GLU A 206 -0.20 -8.46 2.77
CA GLU A 206 1.03 -7.66 2.68
C GLU A 206 2.26 -8.53 2.36
N ARG A 207 2.46 -9.65 3.06
CA ARG A 207 3.58 -10.57 2.81
C ARG A 207 3.53 -11.20 1.43
N ALA A 208 2.34 -11.41 0.89
CA ALA A 208 2.14 -11.96 -0.44
C ALA A 208 2.30 -10.90 -1.55
N GLY A 209 2.37 -9.61 -1.22
CA GLY A 209 2.43 -8.53 -2.21
C GLY A 209 1.09 -8.12 -2.80
N ASN A 210 -0.03 -8.56 -2.19
CA ASN A 210 -1.37 -8.15 -2.59
C ASN A 210 -1.71 -6.75 -2.05
N PRO A 211 -2.60 -5.99 -2.71
CA PRO A 211 -3.17 -4.78 -2.14
C PRO A 211 -3.91 -5.07 -0.81
N PRO A 212 -4.03 -4.09 0.10
CA PRO A 212 -4.65 -4.31 1.39
C PRO A 212 -6.12 -4.74 1.25
N PRO A 213 -6.62 -5.62 2.16
CA PRO A 213 -8.01 -6.03 2.17
C PRO A 213 -8.92 -4.85 2.52
N ARG A 214 -10.15 -4.85 2.00
CA ARG A 214 -11.20 -3.87 2.30
C ARG A 214 -12.32 -4.53 3.09
N PHE A 215 -12.87 -3.81 4.05
CA PHE A 215 -13.97 -4.27 4.89
C PHE A 215 -15.14 -3.30 4.78
N ALA A 216 -16.35 -3.82 4.58
CA ALA A 216 -17.54 -3.00 4.41
C ALA A 216 -18.73 -3.52 5.22
N PHE A 217 -19.49 -2.61 5.81
CA PHE A 217 -20.79 -2.86 6.43
C PHE A 217 -21.60 -1.55 6.45
N ASN A 218 -22.93 -1.63 6.46
CA ASN A 218 -23.75 -0.42 6.53
C ASN A 218 -23.97 0.06 7.98
N GLU A 219 -24.05 1.37 8.16
CA GLU A 219 -24.43 2.02 9.41
C GLU A 219 -25.69 2.87 9.22
N PRO A 220 -26.60 2.91 10.21
CA PRO A 220 -26.52 2.25 11.53
C PRO A 220 -26.94 0.77 11.55
N GLU A 221 -27.53 0.22 10.48
CA GLU A 221 -28.28 -1.04 10.54
C GLU A 221 -27.43 -2.31 10.62
N ARG A 222 -26.16 -2.28 10.18
CA ARG A 222 -25.20 -3.40 10.28
C ARG A 222 -25.78 -4.73 9.79
N THR A 223 -26.33 -4.68 8.58
CA THR A 223 -27.06 -5.80 7.96
C THR A 223 -26.13 -6.86 7.36
N TYR A 224 -24.90 -6.49 6.98
CA TYR A 224 -23.90 -7.41 6.42
C TYR A 224 -22.50 -7.03 6.89
N PHE A 225 -21.56 -7.96 6.76
CA PHE A 225 -20.12 -7.70 6.83
C PHE A 225 -19.45 -8.35 5.63
N GLU A 226 -18.75 -7.54 4.84
CA GLU A 226 -18.07 -7.93 3.61
C GLU A 226 -16.56 -7.77 3.76
N VAL A 227 -15.82 -8.76 3.28
CA VAL A 227 -14.36 -8.74 3.14
C VAL A 227 -14.03 -8.83 1.67
N THR A 228 -13.34 -7.84 1.13
CA THR A 228 -12.81 -7.86 -0.23
C THR A 228 -11.29 -8.03 -0.19
N LEU A 229 -10.78 -9.06 -0.85
CA LEU A 229 -9.36 -9.34 -1.05
C LEU A 229 -8.99 -9.03 -2.51
N PRO A 230 -8.21 -7.96 -2.78
CA PRO A 230 -7.73 -7.68 -4.13
C PRO A 230 -6.76 -8.76 -4.62
N ILE A 231 -6.83 -9.12 -5.91
CA ILE A 231 -5.92 -10.10 -6.52
C ILE A 231 -4.48 -9.62 -6.50
N HIS A 232 -3.54 -10.54 -6.52
CA HIS A 232 -2.12 -10.22 -6.63
C HIS A 232 -1.87 -9.41 -7.92
N PRO A 233 -1.14 -8.28 -7.88
CA PRO A 233 -1.00 -7.38 -9.03
C PRO A 233 -0.40 -8.07 -10.27
N ALA A 234 0.53 -9.02 -10.06
CA ALA A 234 1.13 -9.80 -11.15
C ALA A 234 0.15 -10.74 -11.90
N LEU A 235 -1.06 -10.94 -11.35
CA LEU A 235 -2.08 -11.84 -11.88
C LEU A 235 -3.31 -11.11 -12.42
N LEU A 236 -3.33 -9.77 -12.32
CA LEU A 236 -4.36 -8.96 -12.96
C LEU A 236 -4.40 -9.27 -14.47
N PRO A 237 -5.59 -9.38 -15.08
CA PRO A 237 -5.71 -9.57 -16.52
C PRO A 237 -4.86 -8.54 -17.26
N SER A 238 -4.23 -8.92 -18.38
CA SER A 238 -3.29 -8.03 -19.08
C SER A 238 -3.92 -6.72 -19.60
N ALA A 239 -5.25 -6.59 -19.57
CA ALA A 239 -6.01 -5.36 -19.80
C ALA A 239 -6.21 -4.48 -18.53
N GLN A 240 -5.79 -4.95 -17.35
CA GLN A 240 -5.75 -4.24 -16.07
C GLN A 240 -4.34 -4.21 -15.47
N ALA A 241 -3.34 -4.79 -16.14
CA ALA A 241 -1.95 -4.93 -15.68
C ALA A 241 -1.06 -3.72 -15.97
N LEU A 242 -1.63 -2.52 -16.04
CA LEU A 242 -0.91 -1.40 -15.49
C LEU A 242 -1.27 -1.36 -14.01
N PRO A 243 -0.32 -1.15 -13.10
CA PRO A 243 -0.61 -1.05 -11.68
C PRO A 243 -1.45 0.20 -11.42
N LEU A 244 -2.75 -0.02 -11.59
CA LEU A 244 -3.85 0.83 -11.20
C LEU A 244 -3.97 0.78 -9.69
N ARG A 245 -3.21 1.65 -9.04
CA ARG A 245 -3.52 2.03 -7.66
C ARG A 245 -4.80 2.84 -7.69
N VAL A 246 -5.94 2.17 -7.59
CA VAL A 246 -7.22 2.85 -7.38
C VAL A 246 -7.28 3.34 -5.94
N GLY A 247 -7.08 4.65 -5.74
CA GLY A 247 -7.57 5.41 -4.60
C GLY A 247 -7.24 4.85 -3.23
N VAL A 248 -5.95 4.82 -2.86
CA VAL A 248 -5.59 4.80 -1.43
C VAL A 248 -5.63 6.26 -0.96
N PRO A 249 -6.50 6.63 0.00
CA PRO A 249 -6.46 7.97 0.58
C PRO A 249 -5.05 8.23 1.11
N ALA A 250 -4.46 9.37 0.76
CA ALA A 250 -3.19 9.78 1.34
C ALA A 250 -3.32 9.74 2.88
N LEU A 251 -2.41 9.05 3.56
CA LEU A 251 -2.39 9.11 5.02
C LEU A 251 -2.22 10.58 5.44
N ALA A 252 -2.87 11.01 6.52
CA ALA A 252 -2.77 12.40 6.99
C ALA A 252 -1.30 12.84 7.22
N SER A 253 -0.44 11.89 7.60
CA SER A 253 1.00 12.10 7.74
C SER A 253 1.72 12.36 6.42
N GLU A 254 1.25 11.81 5.29
CA GLU A 254 1.85 12.01 3.96
C GLU A 254 1.57 13.42 3.41
N LEU A 255 0.55 14.11 3.92
CA LEU A 255 0.11 15.41 3.41
C LEU A 255 0.73 16.61 4.15
N ILE A 256 1.50 16.38 5.21
CA ILE A 256 2.13 17.45 6.00
C ILE A 256 3.02 18.31 5.11
N GLY A 257 2.81 19.64 5.11
CA GLY A 257 3.56 20.58 4.28
C GLY A 257 3.31 20.48 2.78
N ARG A 258 2.32 19.68 2.32
CA ARG A 258 2.05 19.46 0.88
C ARG A 258 0.82 20.18 0.34
N GLN A 259 -0.01 20.78 1.21
CA GLN A 259 -1.30 21.35 0.82
C GLN A 259 -1.20 22.43 -0.27
N ALA A 260 -0.31 23.41 -0.12
CA ALA A 260 -0.12 24.48 -1.10
C ALA A 260 0.36 23.93 -2.46
N LEU A 261 1.22 22.90 -2.44
CA LEU A 261 1.72 22.26 -3.64
C LEU A 261 0.62 21.46 -4.34
N ILE A 262 -0.20 20.72 -3.59
CA ILE A 262 -1.36 20.00 -4.13
C ILE A 262 -2.34 20.98 -4.77
N GLU A 263 -2.59 22.14 -4.14
CA GLU A 263 -3.44 23.19 -4.69
C GLU A 263 -2.86 23.79 -5.97
N GLN A 264 -1.53 23.98 -6.03
CA GLN A 264 -0.85 24.41 -7.25
C GLN A 264 -1.04 23.38 -8.39
N VAL A 265 -0.85 22.09 -8.10
CA VAL A 265 -1.07 21.00 -9.09
C VAL A 265 -2.52 20.96 -9.54
N LEU A 266 -3.49 21.10 -8.63
CA LEU A 266 -4.92 21.19 -8.95
C LEU A 266 -5.25 22.40 -9.83
N HIS A 267 -4.62 23.55 -9.59
CA HIS A 267 -4.84 24.74 -10.39
C HIS A 267 -4.24 24.58 -11.80
N THR A 268 -2.97 24.17 -11.89
CA THR A 268 -2.26 24.00 -13.15
C THR A 268 -2.88 22.91 -14.03
N SER A 269 -3.28 21.78 -13.43
CA SER A 269 -3.89 20.64 -14.15
C SER A 269 -5.24 20.95 -14.82
N ARG A 270 -5.87 22.10 -14.54
CA ARG A 270 -7.09 22.55 -15.24
C ARG A 270 -6.80 23.03 -16.66
N HIS A 271 -5.57 23.43 -16.96
CA HIS A 271 -5.23 24.12 -18.20
C HIS A 271 -3.99 23.53 -18.90
N LYS A 272 -3.13 22.82 -18.17
CA LYS A 272 -1.93 22.17 -18.71
C LYS A 272 -1.75 20.79 -18.10
N HIS A 273 -0.99 19.94 -18.77
CA HIS A 273 -0.47 18.74 -18.14
C HIS A 273 0.60 19.12 -17.10
N VAL A 274 0.80 18.29 -16.08
CA VAL A 274 1.73 18.58 -14.98
C VAL A 274 2.82 17.52 -14.91
N CYS A 275 4.08 17.95 -14.81
CA CYS A 275 5.21 17.08 -14.53
C CYS A 275 5.75 17.37 -13.12
N LEU A 276 5.60 16.42 -12.21
CA LEU A 276 6.10 16.52 -10.84
C LEU A 276 7.55 16.06 -10.77
N LEU A 277 8.46 17.01 -10.60
CA LEU A 277 9.89 16.76 -10.57
C LEU A 277 10.39 16.65 -9.14
N GLY A 278 11.00 15.54 -8.78
CA GLY A 278 11.61 15.41 -7.46
C GLY A 278 12.36 14.08 -7.31
N PRO A 279 13.48 14.05 -6.57
CA PRO A 279 14.20 12.81 -6.35
C PRO A 279 13.37 11.76 -5.61
N ARG A 280 13.77 10.49 -5.71
CA ARG A 280 13.16 9.41 -4.93
C ARG A 280 13.13 9.74 -3.44
N GLY A 281 12.00 9.49 -2.80
CA GLY A 281 11.79 9.77 -1.38
C GLY A 281 11.47 11.23 -1.03
N ARG A 282 11.41 12.13 -2.03
CA ARG A 282 10.99 13.53 -1.87
C ARG A 282 9.51 13.70 -1.55
N GLY A 283 8.70 12.66 -1.70
CA GLY A 283 7.26 12.70 -1.45
C GLY A 283 6.44 13.07 -2.69
N VAL A 284 6.95 12.81 -3.90
CA VAL A 284 6.21 13.00 -5.15
C VAL A 284 4.92 12.17 -5.16
N SER A 285 5.01 10.89 -4.80
CA SER A 285 3.83 10.02 -4.68
C SER A 285 2.84 10.51 -3.62
N SER A 286 3.29 11.19 -2.56
CA SER A 286 2.42 11.81 -1.55
C SER A 286 1.63 13.00 -2.12
N VAL A 287 2.26 13.79 -3.00
CA VAL A 287 1.58 14.88 -3.74
C VAL A 287 0.55 14.29 -4.69
N LEU A 288 0.87 13.20 -5.39
CA LEU A 288 -0.09 12.47 -6.24
C LEU A 288 -1.27 11.92 -5.42
N ASN A 289 -1.01 11.30 -4.26
CA ASN A 289 -2.07 10.80 -3.37
C ASN A 289 -2.99 11.94 -2.90
N GLY A 290 -2.40 13.08 -2.52
CA GLY A 290 -3.15 14.26 -2.08
C GLY A 290 -3.95 14.93 -3.20
N PHE A 291 -3.40 14.95 -4.41
CA PHE A 291 -4.10 15.39 -5.62
C PHE A 291 -5.30 14.48 -5.93
N GLU A 292 -5.08 13.17 -5.96
CA GLU A 292 -6.10 12.14 -6.18
C GLU A 292 -7.25 12.27 -5.18
N ALA A 293 -6.95 12.46 -3.90
CA ALA A 293 -7.95 12.63 -2.83
C ALA A 293 -8.81 13.90 -2.98
N LYS A 294 -8.40 14.88 -3.80
CA LYS A 294 -9.14 16.13 -4.04
C LYS A 294 -9.95 16.10 -5.34
N LEU A 295 -9.79 15.07 -6.16
CA LEU A 295 -10.57 14.92 -7.38
C LEU A 295 -11.97 14.40 -7.06
N THR A 296 -12.96 14.93 -7.77
CA THR A 296 -14.34 14.44 -7.72
C THR A 296 -14.55 13.21 -8.61
N GLU A 297 -13.73 13.07 -9.65
CA GLU A 297 -13.70 11.92 -10.55
C GLU A 297 -12.58 10.95 -10.11
N ALA A 298 -12.80 9.65 -10.30
CA ALA A 298 -11.78 8.65 -10.01
C ALA A 298 -10.69 8.68 -11.10
N PRO A 299 -9.44 9.08 -10.78
CA PRO A 299 -8.37 9.08 -11.76
C PRO A 299 -7.90 7.65 -12.06
N VAL A 300 -7.23 7.50 -13.19
CA VAL A 300 -6.56 6.27 -13.60
C VAL A 300 -5.08 6.43 -13.27
N ARG A 301 -4.66 5.86 -12.14
CA ARG A 301 -3.25 5.89 -11.72
C ARG A 301 -2.48 4.72 -12.29
N LEU A 302 -1.22 4.90 -12.67
CA LEU A 302 -0.38 3.89 -13.27
C LEU A 302 1.01 4.02 -12.66
N ASP A 303 1.46 3.01 -11.91
CA ASP A 303 2.82 2.91 -11.34
C ASP A 303 3.77 2.25 -12.36
N LEU A 304 4.60 3.03 -13.04
CA LEU A 304 5.28 2.59 -14.27
C LEU A 304 6.58 1.79 -14.03
N LYS A 305 6.89 1.48 -12.78
CA LYS A 305 8.16 0.85 -12.36
C LYS A 305 8.46 -0.50 -13.03
N ASP A 306 7.44 -1.27 -13.41
CA ASP A 306 7.57 -2.64 -13.96
C ASP A 306 6.59 -2.91 -15.13
N VAL A 307 6.24 -1.88 -15.91
CA VAL A 307 5.15 -1.96 -16.91
C VAL A 307 5.66 -2.19 -18.33
N ASP A 308 5.05 -3.17 -19.01
CA ASP A 308 5.29 -3.46 -20.42
C ASP A 308 4.65 -2.40 -21.36
N ARG A 309 5.44 -1.87 -22.30
CA ARG A 309 5.08 -0.78 -23.21
C ARG A 309 3.88 -1.11 -24.11
N GLU A 310 3.84 -2.30 -24.71
CA GLU A 310 2.75 -2.69 -25.62
C GLU A 310 1.42 -2.90 -24.88
N ARG A 311 1.49 -3.38 -23.64
CA ARG A 311 0.32 -3.48 -22.77
C ARG A 311 -0.19 -2.11 -22.33
N LEU A 312 0.73 -1.21 -21.97
CA LEU A 312 0.39 0.16 -21.59
C LEU A 312 -0.29 0.91 -22.74
N ALA A 313 0.23 0.79 -23.96
CA ALA A 313 -0.36 1.36 -25.17
C ALA A 313 -1.80 0.88 -25.40
N ARG A 314 -2.04 -0.43 -25.33
CA ARG A 314 -3.38 -1.02 -25.52
C ARG A 314 -4.36 -0.60 -24.44
N PHE A 315 -3.91 -0.52 -23.20
CA PHE A 315 -4.73 -0.07 -22.09
C PHE A 315 -5.16 1.39 -22.24
N LEU A 316 -4.22 2.29 -22.52
CA LEU A 316 -4.50 3.71 -22.71
C LEU A 316 -5.50 3.91 -23.84
N LYS A 317 -5.27 3.23 -24.97
CA LYS A 317 -6.18 3.24 -26.12
C LYS A 317 -7.59 2.78 -25.73
N LYS A 318 -7.73 1.60 -25.11
CA LYS A 318 -9.03 1.05 -24.68
C LYS A 318 -9.75 1.98 -23.68
N THR A 319 -9.01 2.52 -22.72
CA THR A 319 -9.56 3.38 -21.66
C THR A 319 -10.09 4.68 -22.23
N LEU A 320 -9.32 5.33 -23.11
CA LEU A 320 -9.69 6.60 -23.72
C LEU A 320 -10.77 6.44 -24.80
N GLU A 321 -10.74 5.37 -25.60
CA GLU A 321 -11.81 5.05 -26.56
C GLU A 321 -13.16 4.75 -25.87
N SER A 322 -13.14 4.24 -24.64
CA SER A 322 -14.36 3.99 -23.86
C SER A 322 -14.94 5.23 -23.18
N ARG A 323 -14.23 6.36 -23.20
CA ARG A 323 -14.55 7.58 -22.41
C ARG A 323 -14.43 8.88 -23.21
N VAL A 324 -14.85 8.85 -24.48
CA VAL A 324 -14.64 9.94 -25.46
C VAL A 324 -15.22 11.30 -25.03
N GLU A 325 -16.30 11.32 -24.25
CA GLU A 325 -16.98 12.55 -23.81
C GLU A 325 -16.77 12.86 -22.32
N GLU A 326 -16.01 12.04 -21.59
CA GLU A 326 -15.80 12.20 -20.14
C GLU A 326 -14.41 12.80 -19.85
N PRO A 327 -14.26 13.64 -18.81
CA PRO A 327 -12.95 14.04 -18.33
C PRO A 327 -12.16 12.82 -17.85
N VAL A 328 -10.94 12.67 -18.35
CA VAL A 328 -10.05 11.58 -17.95
C VAL A 328 -8.80 12.16 -17.31
N THR A 329 -8.56 11.80 -16.05
CA THR A 329 -7.32 12.15 -15.35
C THR A 329 -6.43 10.93 -15.22
N LEU A 330 -5.23 10.98 -15.81
CA LEU A 330 -4.20 9.94 -15.71
C LEU A 330 -3.09 10.39 -14.76
N LEU A 331 -2.74 9.55 -13.78
CA LEU A 331 -1.61 9.76 -12.88
C LEU A 331 -0.52 8.74 -13.21
N LEU A 332 0.61 9.17 -13.77
CA LEU A 332 1.72 8.28 -14.10
C LEU A 332 2.82 8.44 -13.04
N ASP A 333 2.97 7.45 -12.16
CA ASP A 333 3.95 7.43 -11.07
C ASP A 333 5.18 6.60 -11.46
N ASP A 334 6.35 6.89 -10.89
CA ASP A 334 7.61 6.16 -11.12
C ASP A 334 7.96 5.94 -12.62
N LEU A 335 7.78 6.97 -13.46
CA LEU A 335 8.14 6.91 -14.88
C LEU A 335 9.68 6.86 -15.05
N ASP A 336 10.23 5.70 -15.45
CA ASP A 336 11.67 5.45 -15.62
C ASP A 336 12.12 5.56 -17.10
N GLU A 337 13.39 5.89 -17.32
CA GLU A 337 14.02 6.06 -18.63
C GLU A 337 14.16 4.77 -19.43
N GLN A 338 14.06 3.57 -18.82
CA GLN A 338 14.16 2.29 -19.55
C GLN A 338 13.06 2.04 -20.62
N LEU A 339 12.18 3.01 -20.84
CA LEU A 339 11.43 3.22 -22.08
C LEU A 339 12.26 3.98 -23.15
N ASP A 340 13.58 3.82 -23.15
CA ASP A 340 14.51 4.60 -23.98
C ASP A 340 14.51 4.10 -25.44
N HIS A 341 13.83 4.88 -26.27
CA HIS A 341 14.42 5.56 -27.44
C HIS A 341 13.38 6.34 -28.24
N ASP A 342 12.15 6.44 -27.72
CA ASP A 342 11.22 7.52 -27.99
C ASP A 342 10.25 7.51 -26.82
N LEU A 343 9.89 8.69 -26.30
CA LEU A 343 8.90 8.96 -25.25
C LEU A 343 7.49 8.58 -25.70
N ALA A 344 7.35 7.31 -26.07
CA ALA A 344 6.29 6.86 -26.95
C ALA A 344 5.01 6.60 -26.18
N VAL A 345 5.08 6.33 -24.87
CA VAL A 345 3.89 6.24 -24.01
C VAL A 345 3.07 7.53 -24.08
N LEU A 346 3.73 8.68 -24.17
CA LEU A 346 3.08 9.98 -24.30
C LEU A 346 2.71 10.28 -25.75
N SER A 347 3.50 9.83 -26.73
CA SER A 347 3.10 9.86 -28.16
C SER A 347 1.90 8.95 -28.49
N LEU A 348 1.61 7.97 -27.63
CA LEU A 348 0.49 7.04 -27.75
C LEU A 348 -0.79 7.61 -27.14
N LEU A 349 -0.73 8.77 -26.50
CA LEU A 349 -1.91 9.45 -25.99
C LEU A 349 -2.69 10.04 -27.18
N PRO A 350 -3.93 9.57 -27.45
CA PRO A 350 -4.76 10.13 -28.50
C PRO A 350 -5.13 11.58 -28.19
N ASP A 351 -5.44 12.36 -29.25
CA ASP A 351 -6.04 13.69 -29.14
C ASP A 351 -7.39 13.58 -28.40
N HIS A 352 -7.37 13.80 -27.09
CA HIS A 352 -8.55 13.75 -26.24
C HIS A 352 -8.74 15.12 -25.57
N PRO A 353 -9.82 15.86 -25.91
CA PRO A 353 -9.95 17.28 -25.55
C PRO A 353 -10.11 17.54 -24.05
N GLN A 354 -10.44 16.50 -23.26
CA GLN A 354 -10.61 16.59 -21.80
C GLN A 354 -9.63 15.72 -21.01
N LEU A 355 -8.49 15.36 -21.61
CA LEU A 355 -7.45 14.56 -20.95
C LEU A 355 -6.58 15.44 -20.04
N ARG A 356 -6.39 15.00 -18.80
CA ARG A 356 -5.46 15.60 -17.83
C ARG A 356 -4.39 14.59 -17.46
N LEU A 357 -3.13 14.97 -17.67
CA LEU A 357 -1.97 14.13 -17.35
C LEU A 357 -1.20 14.74 -16.20
N ILE A 358 -0.92 13.93 -15.19
CA ILE A 358 -0.01 14.26 -14.12
C ILE A 358 1.05 13.15 -14.09
N VAL A 359 2.28 13.50 -14.39
CA VAL A 359 3.40 12.55 -14.49
C VAL A 359 4.43 12.82 -13.42
N ALA A 360 5.06 11.77 -12.90
CA ALA A 360 6.10 11.82 -11.88
C ALA A 360 7.27 10.93 -12.33
N PRO A 361 8.27 11.51 -13.03
CA PRO A 361 9.42 10.76 -13.49
C PRO A 361 10.44 10.51 -12.36
N VAL A 362 11.17 9.41 -12.49
CA VAL A 362 12.24 9.04 -11.56
C VAL A 362 13.46 9.96 -11.71
N ARG A 363 13.67 10.52 -12.91
CA ARG A 363 14.78 11.41 -13.30
C ARG A 363 14.28 12.52 -14.24
N VAL A 364 15.09 13.56 -14.41
CA VAL A 364 14.83 14.60 -15.41
C VAL A 364 15.14 14.02 -16.79
N PHE A 365 14.24 14.19 -17.76
CA PHE A 365 14.44 13.73 -19.13
C PHE A 365 15.55 14.55 -19.81
N GLU A 366 16.52 13.87 -20.42
CA GLU A 366 17.53 14.50 -21.27
C GLU A 366 17.17 14.26 -22.75
N GLY A 367 16.76 15.31 -23.49
CA GLY A 367 16.52 15.22 -24.95
C GLY A 367 15.60 16.29 -25.56
N ASP A 368 15.71 16.49 -26.88
CA ASP A 368 15.00 17.52 -27.68
C ASP A 368 13.51 17.20 -27.99
N GLY A 369 12.89 16.30 -27.23
CA GLY A 369 11.55 15.80 -27.54
C GLY A 369 10.43 16.81 -27.28
N SER A 370 9.72 17.27 -28.32
CA SER A 370 8.70 18.34 -28.26
C SER A 370 7.47 18.09 -27.37
N TRP A 371 7.29 16.90 -26.79
CA TRP A 371 6.10 16.57 -26.01
C TRP A 371 6.10 17.20 -24.61
N TRP A 372 7.28 17.46 -24.02
CA TRP A 372 7.37 18.07 -22.69
C TRP A 372 6.92 19.54 -22.70
N GLU A 373 6.84 20.19 -23.87
CA GLU A 373 6.32 21.57 -24.02
C GLU A 373 4.86 21.69 -23.54
N ALA A 374 4.11 20.59 -23.61
CA ALA A 374 2.73 20.50 -23.15
C ALA A 374 2.61 20.37 -21.61
N PHE A 375 3.73 20.13 -20.91
CA PHE A 375 3.78 19.93 -19.47
C PHE A 375 4.29 21.18 -18.76
N GLU A 376 3.62 21.55 -17.68
CA GLU A 376 4.13 22.51 -16.72
C GLU A 376 4.96 21.76 -15.65
N PRO A 377 6.27 22.02 -15.53
CA PRO A 377 7.10 21.39 -14.52
C PRO A 377 6.81 22.00 -13.13
N ILE A 378 6.59 21.14 -12.15
CA ILE A 378 6.41 21.50 -10.74
C ILE A 378 7.42 20.71 -9.92
N VAL A 379 8.41 21.42 -9.39
CA VAL A 379 9.43 20.82 -8.51
C VAL A 379 8.82 20.58 -7.13
N VAL A 380 8.95 19.35 -6.63
CA VAL A 380 8.54 18.97 -5.28
C VAL A 380 9.70 19.29 -4.31
N PRO A 381 9.58 20.34 -3.47
CA PRO A 381 10.64 20.71 -2.56
C PRO A 381 10.73 19.74 -1.37
N PRO A 382 11.86 19.71 -0.64
CA PRO A 382 11.88 19.12 0.70
C PRO A 382 10.85 19.80 1.60
N LEU A 383 10.48 19.16 2.69
CA LEU A 383 9.64 19.78 3.70
C LEU A 383 10.35 20.97 4.34
N SER A 384 9.57 21.98 4.75
CA SER A 384 10.08 23.03 5.61
C SER A 384 10.57 22.44 6.94
N SER A 385 11.46 23.12 7.66
CA SER A 385 11.93 22.63 8.97
C SER A 385 10.76 22.44 9.96
N ALA A 386 9.73 23.29 9.87
CA ALA A 386 8.52 23.17 10.68
C ALA A 386 7.69 21.94 10.33
N ASP A 387 7.49 21.68 9.03
CA ASP A 387 6.73 20.52 8.54
C ASP A 387 7.49 19.21 8.78
N ALA A 388 8.79 19.19 8.55
CA ALA A 388 9.66 18.04 8.82
C ALA A 388 9.62 17.64 10.29
N ARG A 389 9.71 18.62 11.21
CA ARG A 389 9.55 18.38 12.65
C ARG A 389 8.16 17.90 13.00
N THR A 390 7.13 18.44 12.36
CA THR A 390 5.74 18.01 12.59
C THR A 390 5.54 16.56 12.16
N LEU A 391 6.06 16.17 10.99
CA LEU A 391 6.07 14.78 10.52
C LEU A 391 6.82 13.86 11.47
N ALA A 392 8.05 14.22 11.84
CA ALA A 392 8.85 13.43 12.77
C ALA A 392 8.13 13.25 14.12
N ARG A 393 7.56 14.33 14.68
CA ARG A 393 6.79 14.28 15.92
C ARG A 393 5.58 13.37 15.82
N GLN A 394 4.83 13.43 14.72
CA GLN A 394 3.67 12.55 14.50
C GLN A 394 4.10 11.07 14.43
N LEU A 395 5.17 10.76 13.71
CA LEU A 395 5.67 9.39 13.56
C LEU A 395 6.29 8.82 14.85
N LEU A 396 6.76 9.69 15.74
CA LEU A 396 7.32 9.33 17.06
C LEU A 396 6.24 9.21 18.15
N THR A 397 4.96 9.49 17.85
CA THR A 397 3.90 9.32 18.85
C THR A 397 3.80 7.85 19.27
N GLY A 398 3.88 7.59 20.59
CA GLY A 398 3.95 6.25 21.17
C GLY A 398 5.37 5.70 21.43
N VAL A 399 6.43 6.45 21.05
CA VAL A 399 7.84 6.05 21.27
C VAL A 399 8.48 6.77 22.45
N ALA A 400 8.27 8.08 22.53
CA ALA A 400 8.88 8.91 23.57
C ALA A 400 8.21 8.71 24.92
N ARG A 401 9.02 8.58 25.99
CA ARG A 401 8.53 8.43 27.37
C ARG A 401 7.99 9.75 27.94
N ASP A 402 8.46 10.88 27.41
CA ASP A 402 8.05 12.22 27.82
C ASP A 402 7.99 13.22 26.63
N PRO A 403 7.20 14.31 26.74
CA PRO A 403 7.01 15.28 25.66
C PRO A 403 8.25 16.11 25.30
N THR A 404 9.16 16.36 26.24
CA THR A 404 10.36 17.18 26.00
C THR A 404 11.36 16.42 25.15
N SER A 405 11.53 15.13 25.43
CA SER A 405 12.34 14.22 24.62
C SER A 405 11.77 14.06 23.21
N LEU A 406 10.43 13.98 23.08
CA LEU A 406 9.74 13.91 21.79
C LEU A 406 10.08 15.12 20.90
N ASP A 407 10.02 16.34 21.44
CA ASP A 407 10.33 17.56 20.69
C ASP A 407 11.80 17.64 20.30
N ALA A 408 12.71 17.26 21.21
CA ALA A 408 14.14 17.22 20.92
C ALA A 408 14.47 16.21 19.81
N TRP A 409 13.87 15.02 19.82
CA TRP A 409 14.06 14.02 18.78
C TRP A 409 13.47 14.44 17.44
N ALA A 410 12.25 14.99 17.46
CA ALA A 410 11.60 15.47 16.25
C ALA A 410 12.40 16.60 15.58
N GLN A 411 12.97 17.51 16.38
CA GLN A 411 13.86 18.58 15.90
C GLN A 411 15.13 17.99 15.28
N ALA A 412 15.82 17.10 16.00
CA ALA A 412 17.06 16.49 15.49
C ALA A 412 16.83 15.64 14.23
N ILE A 413 15.72 14.90 14.11
CA ILE A 413 15.36 14.19 12.87
C ILE A 413 15.08 15.17 11.73
N ALA A 414 14.37 16.27 11.98
CA ALA A 414 14.08 17.28 10.97
C ALA A 414 15.36 17.92 10.42
N ASP A 415 16.33 18.21 11.30
CA ASP A 415 17.61 18.80 10.94
C ASP A 415 18.49 17.81 10.16
N GLU A 416 18.67 16.59 10.66
CA GLU A 416 19.53 15.56 10.05
C GLU A 416 18.98 15.01 8.73
N SER A 417 17.65 14.97 8.55
CA SER A 417 17.02 14.53 7.30
C SER A 417 17.01 15.61 6.21
N ALA A 418 17.41 16.85 6.55
CA ALA A 418 17.22 18.03 5.73
C ALA A 418 15.79 18.17 5.16
N GLY A 419 14.76 17.72 5.89
CA GLY A 419 13.37 17.76 5.45
C GLY A 419 13.01 16.78 4.33
N ILE A 420 13.82 15.75 4.06
CA ILE A 420 13.50 14.69 3.10
C ILE A 420 12.58 13.66 3.79
N PRO A 421 11.32 13.47 3.34
CA PRO A 421 10.36 12.60 4.02
C PRO A 421 10.82 11.15 4.21
N SER A 422 11.38 10.52 3.17
CA SER A 422 11.85 9.12 3.28
C SER A 422 12.92 8.95 4.37
N LEU A 423 13.82 9.92 4.53
CA LEU A 423 14.83 9.92 5.58
C LEU A 423 14.20 10.05 6.97
N ILE A 424 13.19 10.92 7.12
CA ILE A 424 12.44 11.07 8.37
C ILE A 424 11.83 9.71 8.77
N HIS A 425 11.15 9.03 7.84
CA HIS A 425 10.58 7.70 8.09
C HIS A 425 11.65 6.67 8.47
N LEU A 426 12.77 6.63 7.74
CA LEU A 426 13.87 5.69 8.01
C LEU A 426 14.53 5.94 9.36
N LEU A 427 14.77 7.19 9.74
CA LEU A 427 15.37 7.55 11.03
C LEU A 427 14.44 7.17 12.18
N VAL A 428 13.14 7.48 12.07
CA VAL A 428 12.15 7.07 13.06
C VAL A 428 12.11 5.54 13.19
N GLN A 429 12.06 4.82 12.07
CA GLN A 429 12.11 3.35 12.07
C GLN A 429 13.37 2.81 12.74
N ARG A 430 14.53 3.45 12.54
CA ARG A 430 15.79 3.04 13.19
C ARG A 430 15.75 3.24 14.70
N MET A 431 15.17 4.34 15.17
CA MET A 431 14.97 4.57 16.61
C MET A 431 14.09 3.50 17.23
N PHE A 432 13.04 3.03 16.53
CA PHE A 432 12.22 1.90 17.00
C PHE A 432 13.01 0.60 17.14
N MET A 433 13.89 0.31 16.18
CA MET A 433 14.67 -0.92 16.16
C MET A 433 15.83 -0.92 17.17
N ASN A 434 16.27 0.25 17.62
CA ASN A 434 17.41 0.44 18.53
C ASN A 434 16.99 1.21 19.80
N PRO A 435 16.19 0.61 20.71
CA PRO A 435 15.67 1.32 21.88
C PRO A 435 16.74 1.75 22.92
N GLY A 436 18.01 1.36 22.74
CA GLY A 436 19.14 1.85 23.53
C GLY A 436 19.75 3.17 23.03
N GLN A 437 19.38 3.62 21.82
CA GLN A 437 19.85 4.85 21.18
C GLN A 437 18.68 5.84 21.09
N GLN A 438 18.38 6.49 22.21
CA GLN A 438 17.23 7.38 22.38
C GLN A 438 17.66 8.82 22.72
N GLY A 439 18.91 9.19 22.46
CA GLY A 439 19.39 10.57 22.59
C GLY A 439 19.22 11.35 21.28
N ALA A 440 19.01 12.68 21.37
CA ALA A 440 19.04 13.53 20.17
C ALA A 440 20.39 13.45 19.43
N ALA A 441 21.49 13.25 20.16
CA ALA A 441 22.82 13.04 19.62
C ALA A 441 22.97 11.70 18.85
N ASP A 442 22.12 10.72 19.12
CA ASP A 442 22.18 9.42 18.44
C ASP A 442 21.62 9.50 17.01
N ILE A 443 20.76 10.48 16.71
CA ILE A 443 20.11 10.61 15.39
C ILE A 443 21.15 10.89 14.30
N HIS A 444 22.15 11.73 14.59
CA HIS A 444 23.28 11.96 13.68
C HIS A 444 24.03 10.65 13.39
N THR A 445 24.30 9.85 14.43
CA THR A 445 24.95 8.54 14.28
C THR A 445 24.11 7.58 13.44
N LEU A 446 22.80 7.51 13.68
CA LEU A 446 21.86 6.71 12.89
C LEU A 446 21.84 7.14 11.42
N MET A 447 21.93 8.44 11.14
CA MET A 447 22.00 8.96 9.78
C MET A 447 23.29 8.51 9.09
N LEU A 448 24.45 8.64 9.77
CA LEU A 448 25.72 8.14 9.26
C LEU A 448 25.67 6.63 8.98
N GLU A 449 25.09 5.83 9.89
CA GLU A 449 24.90 4.40 9.69
C GLU A 449 23.98 4.07 8.50
N LEU A 450 22.87 4.79 8.34
CA LEU A 450 21.93 4.61 7.22
C LEU A 450 22.62 4.85 5.90
N VAL A 451 23.35 5.97 5.80
CA VAL A 451 24.12 6.31 4.62
C VAL A 451 25.20 5.25 4.39
N ALA A 452 25.95 4.83 5.42
CA ALA A 452 27.09 3.90 5.33
C ALA A 452 26.73 2.44 4.97
N LYS A 453 25.47 2.02 5.05
CA LYS A 453 25.05 0.64 4.71
C LYS A 453 25.21 0.29 3.24
N ARG A 454 25.67 -0.95 2.97
CA ARG A 454 25.74 -1.53 1.64
C ARG A 454 24.33 -1.57 1.02
N GLY A 455 24.19 -1.01 -0.18
CA GLY A 455 22.90 -0.85 -0.86
C GLY A 455 22.20 0.49 -0.61
N ASP A 456 22.76 1.37 0.24
CA ASP A 456 22.29 2.73 0.56
C ASP A 456 20.78 2.95 0.35
N PRO A 457 19.94 2.61 1.35
CA PRO A 457 18.49 2.72 1.23
C PRO A 457 18.01 4.17 1.10
N THR A 458 18.87 5.16 1.40
CA THR A 458 18.58 6.58 1.21
C THR A 458 18.73 7.01 -0.25
N GLY A 459 19.55 6.28 -1.02
CA GLY A 459 19.93 6.60 -2.39
C GLY A 459 20.89 7.79 -2.54
N LEU A 460 21.31 8.45 -1.45
CA LEU A 460 22.17 9.65 -1.49
C LEU A 460 23.55 9.36 -2.10
N ARG A 461 24.21 8.25 -1.71
CA ARG A 461 25.52 7.84 -2.26
C ARG A 461 25.44 7.41 -3.71
N ARG A 462 24.38 6.68 -4.09
CA ARG A 462 24.17 6.27 -5.49
C ARG A 462 24.01 7.50 -6.39
N ARG A 463 23.22 8.49 -5.96
CA ARG A 463 23.05 9.73 -6.71
C ARG A 463 24.40 10.41 -6.95
N MET A 464 25.25 10.61 -5.95
CA MET A 464 26.55 11.24 -6.17
C MET A 464 27.45 10.49 -7.17
N SER A 465 27.31 9.16 -7.33
CA SER A 465 27.98 8.40 -8.39
C SER A 465 27.51 8.78 -9.80
N ASP A 466 26.24 9.14 -9.96
CA ASP A 466 25.60 9.50 -11.24
C ASP A 466 25.91 10.95 -11.66
N LEU A 467 26.29 11.81 -10.72
CA LEU A 467 26.57 13.24 -10.94
C LEU A 467 27.68 13.50 -11.98
N GLY A 468 28.63 12.56 -12.09
CA GLY A 468 29.77 12.66 -13.02
C GLY A 468 29.39 12.56 -14.49
N GLY A 469 28.18 12.09 -14.82
CA GLY A 469 27.67 12.06 -16.19
C GLY A 469 26.91 13.32 -16.61
N VAL A 470 26.29 14.02 -15.65
CA VAL A 470 25.36 15.15 -15.89
C VAL A 470 26.09 16.50 -15.96
N LEU A 471 27.21 16.63 -15.23
CA LEU A 471 28.00 17.86 -15.19
C LEU A 471 29.29 17.66 -15.96
N GLY A 472 29.38 18.29 -17.14
CA GLY A 472 30.64 18.47 -17.87
C GLY A 472 31.59 19.42 -17.14
N PRO A 473 32.22 20.41 -17.81
CA PRO A 473 33.23 21.30 -17.20
C PRO A 473 32.74 22.22 -16.06
N GLN A 474 31.48 22.10 -15.62
CA GLN A 474 30.76 23.01 -14.71
C GLN A 474 31.06 22.78 -13.21
N VAL A 475 32.23 22.20 -12.91
CA VAL A 475 32.63 21.73 -11.57
C VAL A 475 32.89 22.88 -10.60
N ASP A 476 33.43 24.00 -11.08
CA ASP A 476 33.91 25.09 -10.23
C ASP A 476 32.77 25.92 -9.60
N ALA A 477 31.63 26.04 -10.27
CA ALA A 477 30.46 26.72 -9.69
C ALA A 477 29.87 25.92 -8.51
N LEU A 478 29.84 24.59 -8.62
CA LEU A 478 29.39 23.72 -7.53
C LEU A 478 30.37 23.67 -6.36
N ASP A 479 31.68 23.85 -6.62
CA ASP A 479 32.65 24.09 -5.56
C ASP A 479 32.30 25.34 -4.74
N ARG A 480 31.92 26.45 -5.40
CA ARG A 480 31.50 27.68 -4.69
C ARG A 480 30.23 27.46 -3.87
N VAL A 481 29.26 26.68 -4.37
CA VAL A 481 28.06 26.29 -3.61
C VAL A 481 28.43 25.42 -2.41
N ALA A 482 29.36 24.48 -2.59
CA ALA A 482 29.79 23.58 -1.52
C ALA A 482 30.54 24.32 -0.40
N ASP A 483 31.35 25.31 -0.76
CA ASP A 483 32.14 26.10 0.20
C ASP A 483 31.27 27.15 0.93
N ALA A 484 30.13 27.55 0.36
CA ALA A 484 29.20 28.50 0.97
C ALA A 484 28.28 27.83 2.01
N SER A 485 28.62 27.92 3.30
CA SER A 485 27.84 27.30 4.39
C SER A 485 26.37 27.75 4.46
N ALA A 486 26.08 28.99 4.07
CA ALA A 486 24.72 29.55 3.99
C ALA A 486 24.09 29.42 2.59
N GLY A 487 24.82 28.92 1.61
CA GLY A 487 24.44 28.89 0.21
C GLY A 487 24.62 30.21 -0.54
N LEU A 488 24.49 30.15 -1.86
CA LEU A 488 24.65 31.29 -2.75
C LEU A 488 23.30 31.90 -3.11
N SER A 489 23.25 33.19 -3.44
CA SER A 489 22.06 33.73 -4.10
C SER A 489 21.97 33.15 -5.53
N ARG A 490 20.78 33.22 -6.14
CA ARG A 490 20.61 32.78 -7.54
C ARG A 490 21.53 33.56 -8.47
N ASP A 491 21.64 34.86 -8.27
CA ASP A 491 22.45 35.76 -9.09
C ASP A 491 23.95 35.46 -8.93
N ASP A 492 24.41 35.19 -7.70
CA ASP A 492 25.81 34.81 -7.44
C ASP A 492 26.16 33.46 -8.08
N LEU A 493 25.23 32.50 -8.06
CA LEU A 493 25.43 31.20 -8.68
C LEU A 493 25.45 31.30 -10.22
N VAL A 494 24.56 32.10 -10.80
CA VAL A 494 24.55 32.38 -12.24
C VAL A 494 25.83 33.08 -12.65
N LEU A 495 26.29 34.07 -11.87
CA LEU A 495 27.57 34.75 -12.11
C LEU A 495 28.74 33.77 -12.06
N ALA A 496 28.76 32.87 -11.07
CA ALA A 496 29.79 31.84 -10.95
C ALA A 496 29.81 30.84 -12.12
N LEU A 497 28.66 30.55 -12.73
CA LEU A 497 28.56 29.71 -13.92
C LEU A 497 28.91 30.47 -15.21
N SER A 498 28.59 31.76 -15.27
CA SER A 498 28.83 32.63 -16.44
C SER A 498 30.31 32.91 -16.72
N ASP A 499 31.22 32.52 -15.80
CA ASP A 499 32.66 32.56 -16.04
C ASP A 499 33.05 31.67 -17.24
N ASP A 500 32.27 30.61 -17.53
CA ASP A 500 32.55 29.62 -18.59
C ASP A 500 31.44 29.49 -19.66
N MET A 501 30.33 30.23 -19.55
CA MET A 501 29.18 30.13 -20.48
C MET A 501 28.36 31.43 -20.55
N THR A 502 27.34 31.47 -21.42
CA THR A 502 26.45 32.64 -21.49
C THR A 502 25.53 32.71 -20.26
N VAL A 503 25.04 33.90 -19.93
CA VAL A 503 24.10 34.10 -18.80
C VAL A 503 22.83 33.27 -18.99
N VAL A 504 22.36 33.10 -20.23
CA VAL A 504 21.17 32.30 -20.54
C VAL A 504 21.42 30.83 -20.23
N ASP A 505 22.55 30.28 -20.70
CA ASP A 505 22.93 28.89 -20.43
C ASP A 505 23.15 28.67 -18.92
N ALA A 506 23.72 29.65 -18.22
CA ALA A 506 23.92 29.59 -16.78
C ALA A 506 22.59 29.50 -16.02
N HIS A 507 21.57 30.26 -16.42
CA HIS A 507 20.23 30.16 -15.85
C HIS A 507 19.61 28.77 -16.08
N GLU A 508 19.79 28.20 -17.27
CA GLU A 508 19.30 26.87 -17.63
C GLU A 508 19.99 25.77 -16.83
N VAL A 509 21.32 25.86 -16.64
CA VAL A 509 22.09 24.94 -15.78
C VAL A 509 21.59 24.98 -14.34
N VAL A 510 21.40 26.17 -13.76
CA VAL A 510 20.87 26.30 -12.37
C VAL A 510 19.49 25.67 -12.27
N GLN A 511 18.63 25.89 -13.26
CA GLN A 511 17.30 25.31 -13.29
C GLN A 511 17.34 23.78 -13.35
N ARG A 512 18.13 23.20 -14.27
CA ARG A 512 18.32 21.74 -14.36
C ARG A 512 18.83 21.13 -13.07
N LEU A 513 19.76 21.79 -12.38
CA LEU A 513 20.30 21.31 -11.10
C LEU A 513 19.28 21.34 -9.96
N LEU A 514 18.36 22.31 -9.97
CA LEU A 514 17.25 22.37 -9.02
C LEU A 514 16.18 21.31 -9.34
N GLU A 515 15.84 21.15 -10.62
CA GLU A 515 14.86 20.17 -11.11
C GLU A 515 15.30 18.72 -10.87
N ALA A 516 16.59 18.42 -11.08
CA ALA A 516 17.19 17.13 -10.77
C ALA A 516 17.42 16.91 -9.26
N GLY A 517 17.14 17.92 -8.43
CA GLY A 517 17.29 17.87 -6.99
C GLY A 517 18.75 17.73 -6.52
N TRP A 518 19.72 18.23 -7.29
CA TRP A 518 21.09 18.35 -6.79
C TRP A 518 21.21 19.52 -5.83
N LEU A 519 20.54 20.61 -6.20
CA LEU A 519 20.45 21.82 -5.43
C LEU A 519 19.02 22.03 -4.92
N VAL A 520 18.90 22.83 -3.86
CA VAL A 520 17.62 23.28 -3.33
C VAL A 520 17.70 24.77 -3.04
N ALA A 521 16.64 25.50 -3.39
CA ALA A 521 16.47 26.89 -2.99
C ALA A 521 15.68 26.97 -1.67
N ARG A 522 16.27 27.55 -0.62
CA ARG A 522 15.63 27.84 0.67
C ARG A 522 15.99 29.25 1.09
N ASP A 523 15.01 30.04 1.53
CA ASP A 523 15.21 31.41 2.00
C ASP A 523 16.04 32.28 1.03
N ARG A 524 15.77 32.13 -0.27
CA ARG A 524 16.48 32.82 -1.37
C ARG A 524 17.98 32.45 -1.50
N ARG A 525 18.41 31.37 -0.86
CA ARG A 525 19.74 30.77 -0.96
C ARG A 525 19.67 29.41 -1.63
N ILE A 526 20.64 29.10 -2.48
CA ILE A 526 20.80 27.82 -3.17
C ILE A 526 21.91 27.05 -2.48
N ASN A 527 21.59 25.83 -2.06
CA ASN A 527 22.49 24.89 -1.40
C ASN A 527 22.39 23.52 -2.05
N PHE A 528 23.33 22.63 -1.75
CA PHE A 528 23.09 21.20 -1.97
C PHE A 528 21.84 20.76 -1.24
N GLU A 529 21.10 19.87 -1.88
CA GLU A 529 19.85 19.34 -1.37
C GLU A 529 19.96 18.69 0.02
N HIS A 530 21.10 18.04 0.27
CA HIS A 530 21.42 17.37 1.53
C HIS A 530 22.89 17.56 1.90
N PRO A 531 23.24 17.77 3.18
CA PRO A 531 24.64 17.95 3.62
C PRO A 531 25.59 16.83 3.16
N VAL A 532 25.17 15.57 3.24
CA VAL A 532 25.95 14.43 2.74
C VAL A 532 26.38 14.59 1.27
N LEU A 533 25.53 15.14 0.41
CA LEU A 533 25.88 15.37 -1.00
C LEU A 533 26.98 16.44 -1.12
N ARG A 534 26.88 17.51 -0.32
CA ARG A 534 27.91 18.55 -0.25
C ARG A 534 29.25 17.98 0.24
N ASP A 535 29.21 17.21 1.32
CA ASP A 535 30.42 16.69 1.97
C ASP A 535 31.12 15.67 1.03
N GLU A 536 30.35 14.78 0.37
CA GLU A 536 30.90 13.85 -0.63
C GLU A 536 31.46 14.59 -1.86
N TRP A 537 30.81 15.68 -2.30
CA TRP A 537 31.35 16.53 -3.36
C TRP A 537 32.72 17.13 -2.97
N GLN A 538 32.83 17.68 -1.76
CA GLN A 538 34.08 18.24 -1.23
C GLN A 538 35.19 17.19 -1.08
N GLU A 539 34.87 15.96 -0.68
CA GLU A 539 35.85 14.86 -0.63
C GLU A 539 36.37 14.50 -2.02
N ARG A 540 35.49 14.36 -3.02
CA ARG A 540 35.90 14.08 -4.40
C ARG A 540 36.71 15.21 -5.01
N ARG A 541 36.43 16.48 -4.67
CA ARG A 541 37.23 17.64 -5.09
C ARG A 541 38.70 17.49 -4.64
N LYS A 542 38.96 17.02 -3.42
CA LYS A 542 40.32 16.77 -2.92
C LYS A 542 41.06 15.74 -3.78
N GLY A 543 40.35 14.73 -4.30
CA GLY A 543 40.90 13.73 -5.23
C GLY A 543 41.04 14.19 -6.69
N ARG A 544 40.42 15.31 -7.10
CA ARG A 544 40.61 15.93 -8.44
C ARG A 544 41.79 16.90 -8.49
N ARG A 545 42.20 17.44 -7.33
CA ARG A 545 43.30 18.42 -7.18
C ARG A 545 44.64 17.82 -6.74
N GLY A 546 44.66 16.53 -6.43
CA GLY A 546 45.88 15.74 -6.17
C GLY A 546 46.08 14.74 -7.29
#